data_AF-A0A7C8ZX14-F1
#
_entry.id   AF-A0A7C8ZX14-F1
#
_cell.length_a   1.000
_cell.length_b   1.000
_cell.length_c   1.000
_cell.angle_alpha   90.00
_cell.angle_beta   90.00
_cell.angle_gamma   90.00
#
_symmetry.space_group_name_H-M   'P 1'
#
loop_
_entity.id
_entity.type
_entity.pdbx_description
1 polymer ?
#
loop_
_entity_poly.entity_id
_entity_poly.type
_entity_poly.pdbx_seq_one_letter_code
_entity_poly.pdbx_strand_id
1 'polypeptide(L)'
;VKIAAGAARGLEYLHCEAKPPIIYRDLKAANILLDSDFSPRLSDFGLAKLGPIGDKTHVSTRVMGTYGYCAPEYAMTGKLTLKSDIFSFGVVLLELVTGRKTIDLKRKEGERSLVAWVSLVKASIAYCSAHEFSPTFWFHFGFSMKM
;
A
#
# COMPACT_ATOMS: atom_id res chain seq x y z
N VAL A 1 -10.26 -6.89 11.82
CA VAL A 1 -10.27 -7.43 10.43
C VAL A 1 -11.47 -6.97 9.59
N LYS A 2 -12.62 -6.59 10.16
CA LYS A 2 -13.85 -6.17 9.43
C LYS A 2 -13.62 -5.11 8.34
N ILE A 3 -12.91 -4.02 8.67
CA ILE A 3 -12.68 -2.89 7.74
C ILE A 3 -11.85 -3.33 6.53
N ALA A 4 -10.68 -3.93 6.75
CA ALA A 4 -9.81 -4.40 5.68
C ALA A 4 -10.52 -5.41 4.77
N ALA A 5 -11.21 -6.40 5.35
CA ALA A 5 -11.91 -7.42 4.58
C ALA A 5 -13.08 -6.85 3.76
N GLY A 6 -13.84 -5.90 4.32
CA GLY A 6 -14.95 -5.28 3.58
C GLY A 6 -14.47 -4.34 2.47
N ALA A 7 -13.40 -3.58 2.70
CA ALA A 7 -12.77 -2.78 1.66
C ALA A 7 -12.21 -3.66 0.52
N ALA A 8 -11.59 -4.81 0.86
CA ALA A 8 -11.14 -5.78 -0.12
C ALA A 8 -12.28 -6.33 -0.98
N ARG A 9 -13.42 -6.69 -0.37
CA ARG A 9 -14.62 -7.14 -1.11
C ARG A 9 -15.15 -6.05 -2.05
N GLY A 10 -15.19 -4.80 -1.60
CA GLY A 10 -15.58 -3.67 -2.45
C GLY A 10 -14.65 -3.51 -3.66
N LEU A 11 -13.34 -3.68 -3.45
CA LEU A 11 -12.36 -3.59 -4.52
C LEU A 11 -12.42 -4.79 -5.48
N GLU A 12 -12.60 -6.01 -4.94
CA GLU A 12 -12.81 -7.23 -5.71
C GLU A 12 -14.03 -7.12 -6.63
N TYR A 13 -15.15 -6.60 -6.12
CA TYR A 13 -16.35 -6.36 -6.93
C TYR A 13 -16.03 -5.49 -8.16
N LEU A 14 -15.29 -4.39 -7.97
CA LEU A 14 -14.91 -3.49 -9.06
C LEU A 14 -14.00 -4.18 -10.08
N HIS A 15 -13.10 -5.04 -9.64
CA HIS A 15 -12.10 -5.68 -10.50
C HIS A 15 -12.64 -6.90 -11.24
N CYS A 16 -13.48 -7.70 -10.57
CA CYS A 16 -13.85 -9.04 -11.01
C CYS A 16 -15.33 -9.15 -11.44
N GLU A 17 -16.23 -8.41 -10.79
CA GLU A 17 -17.68 -8.53 -11.04
C GLU A 17 -18.20 -7.45 -11.99
N ALA A 18 -17.68 -6.22 -11.87
CA ALA A 18 -18.06 -5.13 -12.77
C ALA A 18 -17.65 -5.42 -14.22
N LYS A 19 -18.54 -5.12 -15.16
CA LYS A 19 -18.32 -5.32 -16.61
C LYS A 19 -18.61 -4.01 -17.38
N PRO A 20 -17.58 -3.37 -17.96
CA PRO A 20 -16.15 -3.73 -17.89
C PRO A 20 -15.58 -3.52 -16.46
N PRO A 21 -14.41 -4.13 -16.13
CA PRO A 21 -13.74 -3.92 -14.85
C PRO A 21 -13.53 -2.43 -14.56
N ILE A 22 -13.48 -2.05 -13.30
CA ILE A 22 -13.27 -0.67 -12.86
C ILE A 22 -11.98 -0.61 -12.04
N ILE A 23 -11.05 0.25 -12.45
CA ILE A 23 -9.86 0.62 -11.68
C ILE A 23 -10.22 1.85 -10.84
N TYR A 24 -10.11 1.71 -9.52
CA TYR A 24 -10.51 2.73 -8.54
C TYR A 24 -9.58 3.94 -8.56
N ARG A 25 -8.27 3.70 -8.68
CA ARG A 25 -7.17 4.66 -8.89
C ARG A 25 -6.84 5.60 -7.73
N ASP A 26 -7.75 5.85 -6.79
CA ASP A 26 -7.49 6.69 -5.61
C ASP A 26 -7.88 6.01 -4.29
N LEU A 27 -7.45 4.75 -4.12
CA LEU A 27 -7.75 4.00 -2.91
C LEU A 27 -6.84 4.48 -1.77
N LYS A 28 -7.45 5.00 -0.70
CA LYS A 28 -6.80 5.50 0.52
C LYS A 28 -7.71 5.35 1.72
N ALA A 29 -7.15 5.39 2.92
CA ALA A 29 -7.95 5.24 4.15
C ALA A 29 -9.08 6.27 4.25
N ALA A 30 -8.84 7.52 3.81
CA ALA A 30 -9.85 8.59 3.81
C ALA A 30 -11.03 8.34 2.85
N ASN A 31 -10.88 7.43 1.87
CA ASN A 31 -11.94 7.06 0.91
C ASN A 31 -12.65 5.75 1.30
N ILE A 32 -12.37 5.21 2.49
CA ILE A 32 -13.06 4.06 3.06
C ILE A 32 -13.92 4.56 4.21
N LEU A 33 -15.18 4.88 3.91
CA LEU A 33 -16.14 5.35 4.90
C LEU A 33 -16.65 4.20 5.74
N LEU A 34 -17.04 4.49 6.97
CA LEU A 34 -17.63 3.54 7.90
C LEU A 34 -19.06 3.98 8.20
N ASP A 35 -20.02 3.06 8.09
CA ASP A 35 -21.38 3.30 8.58
C ASP A 35 -21.49 3.07 10.11
N SER A 36 -22.69 3.21 10.66
CA SER A 36 -22.96 3.06 12.10
C SER A 36 -22.52 1.73 12.67
N ASP A 37 -22.45 0.69 11.85
CA ASP A 37 -22.04 -0.65 12.24
C ASP A 37 -20.54 -0.89 12.02
N PHE A 38 -19.77 0.16 11.70
CA PHE A 38 -18.38 0.07 11.26
C PHE A 38 -18.20 -0.83 10.03
N SER A 39 -19.19 -0.90 9.16
CA SER A 39 -19.07 -1.60 7.88
C SER A 39 -18.44 -0.67 6.85
N PRO A 40 -17.34 -1.08 6.19
CA PRO A 40 -16.61 -0.21 5.27
C PRO A 40 -17.32 -0.07 3.92
N ARG A 41 -17.25 1.13 3.33
CA ARG A 41 -17.77 1.45 2.00
C ARG A 41 -16.74 2.28 1.24
N LEU A 42 -16.47 1.89 -0.01
CA LEU A 42 -15.65 2.70 -0.91
C LEU A 42 -16.42 3.94 -1.34
N SER A 43 -15.77 5.11 -1.33
CA SER A 43 -16.34 6.41 -1.68
C SER A 43 -15.39 7.25 -2.53
N ASP A 44 -15.92 8.21 -3.28
CA ASP A 44 -15.14 9.06 -4.20
C ASP A 44 -14.55 8.28 -5.37
N PHE A 45 -15.38 8.10 -6.41
CA PHE A 45 -15.02 7.47 -7.68
C PHE A 45 -14.58 8.51 -8.73
N GLY A 46 -14.28 9.76 -8.34
CA GLY A 46 -13.98 10.84 -9.28
C GLY A 46 -12.77 10.58 -10.19
N LEU A 47 -11.85 9.72 -9.76
CA LEU A 47 -10.66 9.33 -10.52
C LEU A 47 -10.77 7.95 -11.17
N ALA A 48 -11.85 7.21 -10.90
CA ALA A 48 -12.04 5.85 -11.38
C ALA A 48 -12.02 5.78 -12.91
N LYS A 49 -11.56 4.65 -13.43
CA LYS A 49 -11.45 4.38 -14.87
C LYS A 49 -11.99 3.00 -15.18
N LEU A 50 -12.59 2.87 -16.35
CA LEU A 50 -12.82 1.54 -16.92
C LEU A 50 -11.46 0.90 -17.16
N GLY A 51 -11.32 -0.33 -16.70
CA GLY A 51 -10.15 -1.16 -16.90
C GLY A 51 -9.95 -1.50 -18.39
N PRO A 52 -8.82 -2.13 -18.73
CA PRO A 52 -8.56 -2.53 -20.09
C PRO A 52 -9.65 -3.49 -20.62
N ILE A 53 -10.05 -3.30 -21.88
CA ILE A 53 -11.05 -4.11 -22.59
C ILE A 53 -10.35 -4.80 -23.77
N GLY A 54 -10.75 -6.03 -24.06
CA GLY A 54 -10.15 -6.85 -25.12
C GLY A 54 -8.72 -7.24 -24.79
N ASP A 55 -7.82 -7.11 -25.76
CA ASP A 55 -6.41 -7.54 -25.62
C ASP A 55 -5.50 -6.52 -24.91
N LYS A 56 -6.08 -5.43 -24.38
CA LYS A 56 -5.31 -4.42 -23.65
C LYS A 56 -4.89 -4.95 -22.28
N THR A 57 -3.68 -4.61 -21.85
CA THR A 57 -3.16 -4.98 -20.52
C THR A 57 -3.23 -3.85 -19.51
N HIS A 58 -3.44 -2.61 -19.97
CA HIS A 58 -3.41 -1.40 -19.16
C HIS A 58 -4.24 -0.28 -19.78
N VAL A 59 -4.48 0.75 -18.99
CA VAL A 59 -5.07 2.03 -19.41
C VAL A 59 -3.98 3.09 -19.39
N SER A 60 -3.57 3.58 -20.55
CA SER A 60 -2.64 4.71 -20.65
C SER A 60 -3.38 6.00 -20.28
N THR A 61 -2.95 6.66 -19.21
CA THR A 61 -3.59 7.89 -18.73
C THR A 61 -2.58 8.76 -17.99
N ARG A 62 -2.87 10.05 -17.85
CA ARG A 62 -2.09 10.95 -16.98
C ARG A 62 -1.98 10.30 -15.58
N VAL A 63 -0.82 10.41 -14.93
CA VAL A 63 -0.70 9.94 -13.55
C VAL A 63 -1.58 10.79 -12.63
N MET A 64 -2.53 10.14 -11.95
CA MET A 64 -3.41 10.75 -10.94
C MET A 64 -3.62 9.77 -9.79
N GLY A 65 -3.82 10.29 -8.59
CA GLY A 65 -4.00 9.53 -7.36
C GLY A 65 -3.34 10.25 -6.19
N THR A 66 -3.53 9.75 -4.99
CA THR A 66 -2.98 10.36 -3.77
C THR A 66 -1.52 9.94 -3.55
N TYR A 67 -0.65 10.93 -3.29
CA TYR A 67 0.75 10.70 -2.97
C TYR A 67 0.91 9.82 -1.72
N GLY A 68 1.81 8.85 -1.76
CA GLY A 68 1.98 7.83 -0.72
C GLY A 68 1.19 6.54 -0.94
N TYR A 69 0.12 6.56 -1.75
CA TYR A 69 -0.66 5.37 -2.14
C TYR A 69 -0.39 4.93 -3.59
N CYS A 70 0.08 5.85 -4.43
CA CYS A 70 0.31 5.58 -5.85
C CYS A 70 1.37 4.49 -6.08
N ALA A 71 1.03 3.50 -6.91
CA ALA A 71 1.95 2.43 -7.29
C ALA A 71 3.15 2.99 -8.08
N PRO A 72 4.40 2.58 -7.74
CA PRO A 72 5.60 3.16 -8.34
C PRO A 72 5.69 2.91 -9.85
N GLU A 73 5.29 1.73 -10.32
CA GLU A 73 5.25 1.40 -11.74
C GLU A 73 4.24 2.24 -12.51
N TYR A 74 3.10 2.58 -11.89
CA TYR A 74 2.11 3.48 -12.49
C TYR A 74 2.64 4.91 -12.52
N ALA A 75 3.24 5.39 -11.43
CA ALA A 75 3.83 6.73 -11.35
C ALA A 75 4.93 6.94 -12.40
N MET A 76 5.72 5.90 -12.69
CA MET A 76 6.81 5.96 -13.65
C MET A 76 6.35 5.84 -15.11
N THR A 77 5.35 4.99 -15.38
CA THR A 77 5.00 4.62 -16.77
C THR A 77 3.69 5.24 -17.28
N GLY A 78 2.83 5.74 -16.38
CA GLY A 78 1.46 6.16 -16.72
C GLY A 78 0.52 5.01 -17.11
N LYS A 79 0.97 3.75 -16.98
CA LYS A 79 0.18 2.55 -17.29
C LYS A 79 -0.64 2.15 -16.07
N LEU A 80 -1.92 2.52 -16.08
CA LEU A 80 -2.84 2.21 -14.99
C LEU A 80 -3.39 0.78 -15.16
N THR A 81 -3.36 -0.01 -14.09
CA THR A 81 -3.87 -1.39 -14.06
C THR A 81 -4.65 -1.67 -12.78
N LEU A 82 -5.37 -2.81 -12.75
CA LEU A 82 -6.00 -3.30 -11.51
C LEU A 82 -4.97 -3.53 -10.39
N LYS A 83 -3.73 -3.88 -10.73
CA LYS A 83 -2.64 -4.08 -9.76
C LYS A 83 -2.20 -2.78 -9.07
N SER A 84 -2.43 -1.63 -9.70
CA SER A 84 -2.17 -0.32 -9.09
C SER A 84 -3.08 -0.08 -7.87
N ASP A 85 -4.33 -0.55 -7.91
CA ASP A 85 -5.22 -0.51 -6.75
C ASP A 85 -4.80 -1.50 -5.65
N ILE A 86 -4.26 -2.68 -6.03
CA ILE A 86 -3.76 -3.67 -5.07
C ILE A 86 -2.58 -3.12 -4.28
N PHE A 87 -1.66 -2.39 -4.94
CA PHE A 87 -0.59 -1.68 -4.26
C PHE A 87 -1.16 -0.66 -3.26
N SER A 88 -2.11 0.18 -3.71
CA SER A 88 -2.76 1.19 -2.87
C SER A 88 -3.48 0.56 -1.66
N PHE A 89 -4.11 -0.60 -1.85
CA PHE A 89 -4.73 -1.38 -0.78
C PHE A 89 -3.69 -1.90 0.23
N GLY A 90 -2.53 -2.36 -0.25
CA GLY A 90 -1.40 -2.71 0.61
C GLY A 90 -0.97 -1.56 1.52
N VAL A 91 -0.93 -0.34 0.98
CA VAL A 91 -0.64 0.86 1.78
C VAL A 91 -1.71 1.12 2.85
N VAL A 92 -3.00 0.95 2.52
CA VAL A 92 -4.10 1.03 3.51
C VAL A 92 -3.93 -0.01 4.61
N LEU A 93 -3.53 -1.24 4.28
CA LEU A 93 -3.26 -2.28 5.29
C LEU A 93 -2.11 -1.87 6.22
N LEU A 94 -1.04 -1.26 5.68
CA LEU A 94 0.05 -0.74 6.49
C LEU A 94 -0.41 0.36 7.44
N GLU A 95 -1.27 1.30 7.00
CA GLU A 95 -1.85 2.31 7.88
C GLU A 95 -2.68 1.67 9.00
N LEU A 96 -3.53 0.69 8.67
CA LEU A 96 -4.38 0.02 9.65
C LEU A 96 -3.58 -0.74 10.71
N VAL A 97 -2.50 -1.42 10.31
CA VAL A 97 -1.68 -2.22 11.24
C VAL A 97 -0.74 -1.34 12.06
N THR A 98 -0.18 -0.30 11.47
CA THR A 98 0.86 0.52 12.14
C THR A 98 0.30 1.75 12.86
N GLY A 99 -0.91 2.19 12.51
CA GLY A 99 -1.49 3.46 12.98
C GLY A 99 -0.74 4.70 12.49
N ARG A 100 0.17 4.54 11.52
CA ARG A 100 1.01 5.62 10.98
C ARG A 100 0.34 6.23 9.75
N LYS A 101 0.48 7.55 9.57
CA LYS A 101 0.12 8.20 8.31
C LYS A 101 1.04 7.72 7.19
N THR A 102 0.51 7.60 5.97
CA THR A 102 1.29 7.33 4.77
C THR A 102 2.45 8.30 4.57
N ILE A 103 2.19 9.60 4.75
CA ILE A 103 3.19 10.67 4.73
C ILE A 103 3.12 11.44 6.04
N ASP A 104 4.22 11.44 6.81
CA ASP A 104 4.35 12.16 8.08
C ASP A 104 5.61 13.02 8.11
N LEU A 105 5.44 14.31 7.80
CA LEU A 105 6.54 15.29 7.77
C LEU A 105 7.16 15.58 9.14
N LYS A 106 6.49 15.18 10.24
CA LYS A 106 7.02 15.35 11.60
C LYS A 106 8.10 14.33 11.94
N ARG A 107 8.28 13.30 11.10
CA ARG A 107 9.30 12.26 11.29
C ARG A 107 10.62 12.60 10.63
N LYS A 108 11.66 11.87 11.03
CA LYS A 108 12.99 11.90 10.39
C LYS A 108 12.88 11.62 8.90
N GLU A 109 13.75 12.22 8.09
CA GLU A 109 13.72 12.19 6.62
C GLU A 109 13.43 10.78 6.03
N GLY A 110 14.12 9.74 6.52
CA GLY A 110 13.95 8.35 6.08
C GLY A 110 12.68 7.63 6.58
N GLU A 111 11.91 8.25 7.47
CA GLU A 111 10.69 7.69 8.07
C GLU A 111 9.41 8.45 7.69
N ARG A 112 9.53 9.50 6.86
CA ARG A 112 8.39 10.31 6.44
C ARG A 112 7.42 9.55 5.56
N SER A 113 7.92 8.64 4.71
CA SER A 113 7.09 7.75 3.89
C SER A 113 6.93 6.40 4.58
N LEU A 114 5.68 6.01 4.82
CA LEU A 114 5.35 4.73 5.42
C LEU A 114 5.89 3.56 4.60
N VAL A 115 5.76 3.62 3.27
CA VAL A 115 6.24 2.58 2.36
C VAL A 115 7.77 2.48 2.40
N ALA A 116 8.47 3.62 2.39
CA ALA A 116 9.93 3.64 2.49
C ALA A 116 10.41 3.07 3.83
N TRP A 117 9.78 3.49 4.94
CA TRP A 117 10.09 3.00 6.27
C TRP A 117 9.87 1.49 6.40
N VAL A 118 8.73 0.96 5.94
CA VAL A 118 8.46 -0.50 5.98
C VAL A 118 9.49 -1.27 5.15
N SER A 119 9.92 -0.71 4.01
CA SER A 119 10.93 -1.32 3.16
C SER A 119 12.29 -1.41 3.87
N LEU A 120 12.67 -0.36 4.61
CA LEU A 120 13.88 -0.36 5.45
C LEU A 120 13.78 -1.38 6.58
N VAL A 121 12.67 -1.41 7.32
CA VAL A 121 12.45 -2.38 8.40
C VAL A 121 12.52 -3.81 7.87
N LYS A 122 11.90 -4.09 6.72
CA LYS A 122 11.95 -5.39 6.06
C LYS A 122 13.39 -5.79 5.69
N ALA A 123 14.17 -4.85 5.15
CA ALA A 123 15.58 -5.09 4.83
C ALA A 123 16.43 -5.36 6.08
N SER A 124 16.21 -4.61 7.16
CA SER A 124 16.90 -4.84 8.44
C SER A 124 16.57 -6.20 9.04
N ILE A 125 15.30 -6.61 9.04
CA ILE A 125 14.89 -7.95 9.53
C ILE A 125 15.55 -9.03 8.67
N ALA A 126 15.49 -8.92 7.34
CA ALA A 126 16.10 -9.89 6.44
C ALA A 126 17.62 -9.99 6.64
N TYR A 127 18.29 -8.86 6.87
CA TYR A 127 19.72 -8.82 7.17
C TYR A 127 20.05 -9.53 8.48
N CYS A 128 19.32 -9.25 9.57
CA CYS A 128 19.48 -9.94 10.85
C CYS A 128 19.24 -11.46 10.72
N SER A 129 18.17 -11.88 10.06
CA SER A 129 17.88 -13.32 9.85
C SER A 129 18.95 -14.02 9.01
N ALA A 130 19.58 -13.32 8.06
CA ALA A 130 20.69 -13.88 7.29
C ALA A 130 22.01 -13.97 8.07
N HIS A 131 22.15 -13.24 9.19
CA HIS A 131 23.40 -13.10 9.95
C HIS A 131 23.31 -13.66 11.38
N GLU A 132 22.21 -14.35 11.73
CA GLU A 132 22.00 -15.02 13.03
C GLU A 132 22.99 -16.16 13.34
N PHE A 133 23.96 -16.45 12.47
CA PHE A 133 25.01 -17.45 12.70
C PHE A 133 26.45 -16.88 12.81
N SER A 134 26.65 -15.57 12.91
CA SER A 134 27.99 -15.01 13.15
C SER A 134 28.14 -14.38 14.54
N PRO A 135 29.01 -14.94 15.42
CA PRO A 135 29.34 -14.35 16.72
C PRO A 135 29.88 -12.91 16.64
N THR A 136 30.32 -12.46 15.46
CA THR A 136 30.86 -11.10 15.26
C THR A 136 29.80 -10.01 15.19
N PHE A 137 28.51 -10.35 14.98
CA PHE A 137 27.43 -9.37 14.80
C PHE A 137 27.19 -8.52 16.07
N TRP A 138 27.33 -9.13 17.25
CA TRP A 138 27.10 -8.48 18.53
C TRP A 138 28.14 -7.40 18.87
N PHE A 139 29.37 -7.53 18.35
CA PHE A 139 30.45 -6.56 18.59
C PHE A 139 30.21 -5.21 17.87
N HIS A 140 29.46 -5.19 16.77
CA HIS A 140 29.23 -3.95 16.02
C HIS A 140 28.12 -3.06 16.61
N PHE A 141 27.23 -3.62 17.44
CA PHE A 141 26.11 -2.89 18.07
C PHE A 141 26.26 -2.70 19.59
N GLY A 142 27.41 -3.02 20.19
CA GLY A 142 27.74 -2.61 21.55
C GLY A 142 26.98 -3.35 22.67
N PHE A 143 26.33 -4.47 22.40
CA PHE A 143 25.77 -5.32 23.44
C PHE A 143 26.88 -6.22 24.02
N SER A 144 27.42 -5.82 25.17
CA SER A 144 28.32 -6.66 25.96
C SER A 144 27.53 -7.81 26.58
N MET A 145 27.74 -9.02 26.06
CA MET A 145 27.27 -10.25 26.69
C MET A 145 28.15 -10.48 27.94
N LYS A 146 27.64 -10.13 29.12
CA LYS A 146 28.22 -10.64 30.37
C LYS A 146 27.84 -12.11 30.48
N MET A 147 28.86 -12.95 30.57
CA MET A 147 28.75 -14.38 30.91
C MET A 147 28.16 -14.55 32.31
#